data_AF-A0A0P7Z492-F1
#
_entry.id   AF-A0A0P7Z492-F1
#
_cell.length_a   1.000
_cell.length_b   1.000
_cell.length_c   1.000
_cell.angle_alpha   90.00
_cell.angle_beta   90.00
_cell.angle_gamma   90.00
#
_symmetry.space_group_name_H-M   'P 1'
#
loop_
_entity.id
_entity.type
_entity.pdbx_description
1 polymer ?
#
loop_
_entity_poly.entity_id
_entity_poly.type
_entity_poly.pdbx_seq_one_letter_code
_entity_poly.pdbx_strand_id
1 'polypeptide(L)'
;MRSNSIKSYLLLFLTGAIASLAMADSALAQRRFGSPRSRQPLITDTEPSSPEPPATTSEADVNSNDVELTPDNPNPQDPSLDQPSLTVTVYRPDLFCENLIPRTEQVSREQPTEGAIGHVLKDWAQGEFRLAGYRVQRDDMTGVVNVDLRIAPDAPRRWSSLSTCEQFSLLGSLRSTLLENPELDIARVEFTSQGQPLRF
;
A
#
# COMPACT_ATOMS: atom_id res chain seq x y z
N MET A 1 43.63 38.16 12.19
CA MET A 1 44.82 37.51 12.79
C MET A 1 44.55 36.02 12.91
N ARG A 2 45.42 35.18 12.31
CA ARG A 2 45.66 33.72 12.50
C ARG A 2 44.43 32.77 12.37
N SER A 3 44.22 32.04 11.27
CA SER A 3 44.99 30.94 10.63
C SER A 3 45.30 29.73 11.53
N ASN A 4 44.86 28.54 11.08
CA ASN A 4 45.46 27.18 11.11
C ASN A 4 44.38 26.22 10.55
N SER A 5 44.38 25.61 9.36
CA SER A 5 45.35 25.01 8.43
C SER A 5 45.99 23.69 8.90
N ILE A 6 46.02 22.69 7.97
CA ILE A 6 46.94 21.52 7.83
C ILE A 6 46.46 20.22 8.53
N LYS A 7 46.42 18.98 7.97
CA LYS A 7 46.83 18.22 6.74
C LYS A 7 46.02 16.89 6.77
N SER A 8 45.49 16.33 5.66
CA SER A 8 46.12 15.42 4.66
C SER A 8 46.71 14.10 5.21
N TYR A 9 46.62 13.03 4.40
CA TYR A 9 47.01 11.59 4.58
C TYR A 9 45.82 10.66 4.93
N LEU A 10 45.59 9.49 4.32
CA LEU A 10 46.40 8.64 3.44
C LEU A 10 45.46 7.70 2.66
N LEU A 11 45.69 7.54 1.35
CA LEU A 11 45.12 6.49 0.50
C LEU A 11 45.59 5.11 0.96
N LEU A 12 44.69 4.12 1.02
CA LEU A 12 45.04 2.72 0.84
C LEU A 12 44.00 2.03 -0.04
N PHE A 13 44.47 1.70 -1.24
CA PHE A 13 43.82 0.84 -2.23
C PHE A 13 43.77 -0.60 -1.70
N LEU A 14 42.60 -1.24 -1.77
CA LEU A 14 42.49 -2.70 -1.80
C LEU A 14 41.50 -3.10 -2.89
N THR A 15 42.05 -3.22 -4.09
CA THR A 15 41.46 -3.98 -5.20
C THR A 15 41.52 -5.47 -4.86
N GLY A 16 40.36 -6.08 -4.61
CA GLY A 16 40.22 -7.53 -4.52
C GLY A 16 39.43 -8.06 -5.71
N ALA A 17 40.13 -8.50 -6.76
CA ALA A 17 39.55 -9.32 -7.82
C ALA A 17 39.44 -10.76 -7.31
N ILE A 18 38.23 -11.30 -7.27
CA ILE A 18 38.02 -12.74 -7.08
C ILE A 18 37.44 -13.28 -8.39
N ALA A 19 38.31 -13.98 -9.11
CA ALA A 19 38.01 -14.70 -10.33
C ALA A 19 37.34 -16.04 -10.02
N SER A 20 36.36 -16.39 -10.87
CA SER A 20 36.06 -17.73 -11.37
C SER A 20 35.60 -18.81 -10.37
N LEU A 21 34.46 -19.45 -10.64
CA LEU A 21 34.39 -20.73 -11.38
C LEU A 21 32.99 -21.37 -11.31
N ALA A 22 32.76 -22.18 -12.35
CA ALA A 22 31.95 -23.39 -12.37
C ALA A 22 30.45 -23.27 -12.69
N MET A 23 30.18 -23.65 -13.94
CA MET A 23 28.97 -24.25 -14.44
C MET A 23 28.49 -25.42 -13.56
N ALA A 24 27.19 -25.52 -13.36
CA ALA A 24 26.52 -26.79 -13.14
C ALA A 24 25.17 -26.76 -13.86
N ASP A 25 25.17 -27.45 -14.98
CA ASP A 25 24.00 -27.91 -15.71
C ASP A 25 23.23 -28.89 -14.81
N SER A 26 21.91 -28.77 -14.75
CA SER A 26 21.05 -29.73 -14.07
C SER A 26 19.71 -29.83 -14.79
N ALA A 27 19.72 -30.75 -15.76
CA ALA A 27 18.76 -31.84 -15.86
C ALA A 27 17.27 -31.47 -15.93
N LEU A 28 16.78 -31.56 -17.17
CA LEU A 28 15.48 -32.11 -17.57
C LEU A 28 14.87 -33.05 -16.53
N ALA A 29 13.81 -32.60 -15.84
CA ALA A 29 12.78 -33.49 -15.31
C ALA A 29 11.55 -32.71 -14.84
N GLN A 30 10.51 -32.61 -15.66
CA GLN A 30 9.11 -32.69 -15.20
C GLN A 30 8.20 -32.89 -16.42
N ARG A 31 7.82 -34.15 -16.66
CA ARG A 31 6.57 -34.78 -16.20
C ARG A 31 5.44 -34.53 -17.20
N ARG A 32 5.10 -35.63 -17.88
CA ARG A 32 3.93 -35.81 -18.74
C ARG A 32 2.69 -35.24 -18.05
N PHE A 33 2.08 -34.23 -18.65
CA PHE A 33 0.69 -33.86 -18.36
C PHE A 33 -0.20 -35.01 -18.84
N GLY A 34 -0.61 -35.86 -17.90
CA GLY A 34 -1.77 -36.72 -18.10
C GLY A 34 -3.01 -35.85 -18.11
N SER A 35 -3.78 -35.91 -19.19
CA SER A 35 -5.08 -35.28 -19.31
C SER A 35 -6.03 -35.75 -18.20
N PRO A 36 -6.65 -34.84 -17.42
CA PRO A 36 -7.83 -35.19 -16.67
C PRO A 36 -8.98 -35.39 -17.67
N ARG A 37 -9.44 -36.63 -17.73
CA ARG A 37 -10.66 -37.12 -18.38
C ARG A 37 -11.84 -36.24 -17.96
N SER A 38 -12.36 -35.47 -18.92
CA SER A 38 -13.66 -34.81 -18.84
C SER A 38 -14.74 -35.87 -18.53
N ARG A 39 -15.32 -35.80 -17.33
CA ARG A 39 -16.61 -36.42 -17.04
C ARG A 39 -17.62 -35.28 -16.93
N GLN A 40 -18.41 -35.12 -17.99
CA GLN A 40 -19.64 -34.34 -17.95
C GLN A 40 -20.60 -34.99 -16.96
N PRO A 41 -21.15 -34.25 -15.98
CA PRO A 41 -22.39 -34.63 -15.34
C PRO A 41 -23.55 -34.40 -16.33
N LEU A 42 -24.40 -35.43 -16.44
CA LEU A 42 -25.65 -35.43 -17.17
C LEU A 42 -26.58 -34.35 -16.60
N ILE A 43 -26.95 -33.40 -17.45
CA ILE A 43 -27.92 -32.34 -17.16
C ILE A 43 -29.29 -33.01 -17.03
N THR A 44 -29.92 -32.90 -15.87
CA THR A 44 -31.34 -33.19 -15.68
C THR A 44 -32.06 -31.85 -15.70
N ASP A 45 -32.72 -31.55 -16.83
CA ASP A 45 -33.68 -30.47 -16.94
C ASP A 45 -34.92 -30.82 -16.12
N THR A 46 -35.31 -29.97 -15.15
CA THR A 46 -36.69 -29.77 -14.69
C THR A 46 -36.82 -28.48 -13.87
N GLU A 47 -37.52 -27.51 -14.46
CA GLU A 47 -38.42 -26.53 -13.85
C GLU A 47 -37.87 -25.23 -13.22
N PRO A 48 -38.03 -24.07 -13.90
CA PRO A 48 -37.92 -22.75 -13.28
C PRO A 48 -39.26 -22.35 -12.65
N SER A 49 -39.35 -22.37 -11.33
CA SER A 49 -40.43 -21.70 -10.61
C SER A 49 -40.01 -20.25 -10.33
N SER A 50 -40.73 -19.33 -10.96
CA SER A 50 -40.59 -17.88 -10.86
C SER A 50 -41.36 -17.37 -9.64
N PRO A 51 -40.72 -16.71 -8.66
CA PRO A 51 -41.42 -15.84 -7.72
C PRO A 51 -41.45 -14.40 -8.26
N GLU A 52 -42.67 -13.92 -8.41
CA GLU A 52 -43.09 -12.54 -8.69
C GLU A 52 -42.48 -11.52 -7.71
N PRO A 53 -42.01 -10.33 -8.15
CA PRO A 53 -41.52 -9.30 -7.26
C PRO A 53 -42.68 -8.46 -6.70
N PRO A 54 -42.78 -8.26 -5.37
CA PRO A 54 -43.64 -7.20 -4.85
C PRO A 54 -42.99 -5.84 -5.12
N ALA A 55 -43.74 -4.95 -5.77
CA ALA A 55 -43.47 -3.53 -5.86
C ALA A 55 -43.94 -2.78 -4.59
N THR A 56 -43.48 -1.52 -4.48
CA THR A 56 -43.89 -0.43 -3.56
C THR A 56 -42.91 -0.20 -2.38
N THR A 57 -41.95 0.71 -2.49
CA THR A 57 -41.94 2.21 -2.35
C THR A 57 -41.74 2.71 -0.92
N SER A 58 -40.84 3.69 -0.81
CA SER A 58 -40.69 4.78 0.18
C SER A 58 -39.61 4.66 1.25
N GLU A 59 -38.54 5.43 0.98
CA GLU A 59 -37.98 6.48 1.86
C GLU A 59 -37.81 6.18 3.35
N ALA A 60 -36.55 6.00 3.76
CA ALA A 60 -36.05 6.57 5.00
C ALA A 60 -34.55 6.84 4.87
N ASP A 61 -34.24 8.12 4.86
CA ASP A 61 -32.99 8.77 5.20
C ASP A 61 -32.28 8.07 6.37
N VAL A 62 -31.07 7.54 6.15
CA VAL A 62 -30.18 7.06 7.22
C VAL A 62 -28.75 7.52 6.90
N ASN A 63 -28.48 8.74 7.34
CA ASN A 63 -27.29 9.15 8.07
C ASN A 63 -25.97 8.55 7.55
N SER A 64 -25.28 9.31 6.69
CA SER A 64 -23.83 9.24 6.55
C SER A 64 -23.21 9.49 7.92
N ASN A 65 -23.03 8.43 8.70
CA ASN A 65 -22.06 8.42 9.78
C ASN A 65 -20.70 8.30 9.10
N ASP A 66 -20.15 9.46 8.75
CA ASP A 66 -18.73 9.63 8.50
C ASP A 66 -18.01 9.02 9.71
N VAL A 67 -17.35 7.89 9.52
CA VAL A 67 -16.54 7.26 10.56
C VAL A 67 -15.30 8.12 10.68
N GLU A 68 -15.40 9.13 11.55
CA GLU A 68 -14.30 9.97 11.96
C GLU A 68 -13.19 9.10 12.53
N LEU A 69 -12.04 9.11 11.86
CA LEU A 69 -10.83 8.46 12.34
C LEU A 69 -10.50 9.05 13.72
N THR A 70 -10.45 8.18 14.74
CA THR A 70 -10.13 8.52 16.14
C THR A 70 -8.88 9.41 16.28
N PRO A 71 -8.76 10.20 17.37
CA PRO A 71 -8.05 11.49 17.43
C PRO A 71 -6.51 11.44 17.43
N ASP A 72 -5.90 10.28 17.20
CA ASP A 72 -4.44 10.15 17.06
C ASP A 72 -3.99 10.11 15.59
N ASN A 73 -4.92 10.19 14.65
CA ASN A 73 -4.63 10.20 13.22
C ASN A 73 -4.92 11.61 12.69
N PRO A 74 -3.95 12.33 12.07
CA PRO A 74 -4.31 13.52 11.33
C PRO A 74 -5.27 13.07 10.23
N ASN A 75 -6.53 13.47 10.35
CA ASN A 75 -7.45 13.47 9.21
C ASN A 75 -6.69 14.14 8.06
N PRO A 76 -6.67 13.58 6.83
CA PRO A 76 -6.15 14.32 5.68
C PRO A 76 -7.01 15.58 5.55
N GLN A 77 -6.55 16.66 6.18
CA GLN A 77 -7.17 17.96 6.08
C GLN A 77 -6.85 18.41 4.66
N ASP A 78 -7.88 18.43 3.81
CA ASP A 78 -7.80 19.20 2.58
C ASP A 78 -7.30 20.59 2.98
N PRO A 79 -6.21 21.09 2.36
CA PRO A 79 -5.67 22.37 2.73
C PRO A 79 -6.78 23.43 2.58
N SER A 80 -7.05 24.19 3.64
CA SER A 80 -7.93 25.36 3.52
C SER A 80 -7.37 26.29 2.44
N LEU A 81 -8.23 27.06 1.75
CA LEU A 81 -7.80 27.95 0.66
C LEU A 81 -6.65 28.92 1.03
N ASP A 82 -6.45 29.18 2.32
CA ASP A 82 -5.41 30.07 2.84
C ASP A 82 -4.17 29.33 3.39
N GLN A 83 -4.14 27.99 3.39
CA GLN A 83 -3.00 27.18 3.86
C GLN A 83 -2.08 26.82 2.68
N PRO A 84 -0.76 26.92 2.85
CA PRO A 84 0.16 26.58 1.79
C PRO A 84 0.07 25.08 1.46
N SER A 85 -0.22 24.78 0.20
CA SER A 85 -0.37 23.40 -0.28
C SER A 85 0.82 22.93 -1.12
N LEU A 86 0.98 21.61 -1.16
CA LEU A 86 1.89 20.88 -2.01
C LEU A 86 1.06 19.95 -2.90
N THR A 87 1.38 19.94 -4.18
CA THR A 87 0.84 18.97 -5.12
C THR A 87 1.62 17.68 -5.02
N VAL A 88 0.92 16.57 -4.83
CA VAL A 88 1.50 15.22 -4.75
C VAL A 88 0.81 14.28 -5.74
N THR A 89 1.53 13.27 -6.18
CA THR A 89 1.02 12.18 -7.01
C THR A 89 0.65 10.99 -6.14
N VAL A 90 -0.64 10.68 -6.06
CA VAL A 90 -1.19 9.52 -5.36
C VAL A 90 -1.41 8.39 -6.36
N TYR A 91 -0.88 7.21 -6.06
CA TYR A 91 -0.95 6.06 -6.95
C TYR A 91 -2.09 5.12 -6.55
N ARG A 92 -2.91 4.72 -7.52
CA ARG A 92 -4.07 3.82 -7.31
C ARG A 92 -3.97 2.60 -8.23
N PRO A 93 -4.38 1.40 -7.78
CA PRO A 93 -4.39 0.23 -8.66
C PRO A 93 -5.35 0.45 -9.84
N ASP A 94 -5.02 -0.14 -10.99
CA ASP A 94 -5.98 -0.34 -12.06
C ASP A 94 -7.03 -1.41 -11.70
N LEU A 95 -8.02 -1.60 -12.58
CA LEU A 95 -9.11 -2.57 -12.36
C LEU A 95 -8.63 -4.03 -12.35
N PHE A 96 -7.38 -4.29 -12.76
CA PHE A 96 -6.80 -5.64 -12.86
C PHE A 96 -5.73 -5.89 -11.79
N CYS A 97 -5.43 -4.88 -10.96
CA CYS A 97 -4.38 -4.90 -9.94
C CYS A 97 -3.00 -5.21 -10.54
N GLU A 98 -2.75 -4.78 -11.77
CA GLU A 98 -1.48 -5.01 -12.49
C GLU A 98 -0.59 -3.77 -12.48
N ASN A 99 -1.20 -2.58 -12.58
CA ASN A 99 -0.50 -1.31 -12.64
C ASN A 99 -1.01 -0.34 -11.56
N LEU A 100 -0.14 0.61 -11.21
CA LEU A 100 -0.49 1.76 -10.40
C LEU A 100 -0.63 3.00 -11.30
N ILE A 101 -1.81 3.60 -11.31
CA ILE A 101 -2.14 4.78 -12.09
C ILE A 101 -1.95 6.03 -11.21
N PRO A 102 -1.17 7.03 -11.66
CA PRO A 102 -0.96 8.26 -10.92
C PRO A 102 -2.20 9.16 -10.95
N ARG A 103 -2.47 9.85 -9.84
CA ARG A 103 -3.48 10.90 -9.69
C ARG A 103 -2.90 12.07 -8.92
N THR A 104 -3.24 13.28 -9.32
CA THR A 104 -2.74 14.48 -8.67
C THR A 104 -3.68 14.90 -7.55
N GLU A 105 -3.13 15.07 -6.35
CA GLU A 105 -3.87 15.50 -5.15
C GLU A 105 -3.14 16.67 -4.47
N GLN A 106 -3.88 17.46 -3.70
CA GLN A 106 -3.32 18.53 -2.89
C GLN A 106 -3.21 18.08 -1.43
N VAL A 107 -2.08 18.41 -0.80
CA VAL A 107 -1.84 18.18 0.63
C VAL A 107 -1.30 19.44 1.30
N SER A 108 -1.46 19.55 2.60
CA SER A 108 -0.83 20.61 3.40
C SER A 108 0.70 20.48 3.35
N ARG A 109 1.41 21.63 3.30
CA ARG A 109 2.89 21.65 3.38
C ARG A 109 3.42 21.37 4.78
N GLU A 110 2.60 21.53 5.80
CA GLU A 110 2.97 21.28 7.19
C GLU A 110 3.10 19.78 7.47
N GLN A 111 2.28 18.94 6.83
CA GLN A 111 2.27 17.48 7.01
C GLN A 111 2.10 16.75 5.66
N PRO A 112 3.04 16.92 4.71
CA PRO A 112 2.86 16.44 3.34
C PRO A 112 2.90 14.92 3.25
N THR A 113 3.69 14.25 4.12
CA THR A 113 3.78 12.78 4.16
C THR A 113 2.47 12.18 4.65
N GLU A 114 1.93 12.71 5.75
CA GLU A 114 0.66 12.27 6.34
C GLU A 114 -0.50 12.55 5.39
N GLY A 115 -0.55 13.72 4.75
CA GLY A 115 -1.57 14.03 3.75
C GLY A 115 -1.57 13.05 2.58
N ALA A 116 -0.39 12.71 2.06
CA ALA A 116 -0.26 11.76 0.95
C ALA A 116 -0.72 10.34 1.36
N ILE A 117 -0.36 9.88 2.57
CA ILE A 117 -0.85 8.61 3.12
C ILE A 117 -2.36 8.64 3.29
N GLY A 118 -2.91 9.72 3.83
CA GLY A 118 -4.34 9.89 4.03
C GLY A 118 -5.14 9.75 2.74
N HIS A 119 -4.66 10.34 1.65
CA HIS A 119 -5.27 10.17 0.32
C HIS A 119 -5.28 8.71 -0.14
N VAL A 120 -4.18 7.96 0.05
CA VAL A 120 -4.14 6.52 -0.29
C VAL A 120 -5.12 5.70 0.56
N LEU A 121 -5.22 6.01 1.85
CA LEU A 121 -5.96 5.21 2.81
C LEU A 121 -7.46 5.50 2.88
N LYS A 122 -7.95 6.53 2.19
CA LYS A 122 -9.37 6.95 2.23
C LYS A 122 -10.35 5.79 2.03
N ASP A 123 -10.08 4.89 1.08
CA ASP A 123 -10.97 3.78 0.75
C ASP A 123 -10.83 2.58 1.70
N TRP A 124 -9.84 2.60 2.58
CA TRP A 124 -9.52 1.50 3.50
C TRP A 124 -10.11 1.70 4.91
N ALA A 125 -10.86 2.77 5.14
CA ALA A 125 -11.56 3.02 6.40
C ALA A 125 -12.87 2.19 6.55
N GLN A 126 -13.30 1.51 5.48
CA GLN A 126 -14.59 0.81 5.41
C GLN A 126 -14.43 -0.64 4.95
N GLY A 127 -15.50 -1.44 5.08
CA GLY A 127 -15.53 -2.83 4.62
C GLY A 127 -15.10 -3.86 5.68
N GLU A 128 -14.84 -5.09 5.24
CA GLU A 128 -14.50 -6.22 6.12
C GLU A 128 -13.03 -6.21 6.57
N PHE A 129 -12.13 -5.73 5.73
CA PHE A 129 -10.80 -5.31 6.14
C PHE A 129 -10.82 -3.79 6.21
N ARG A 130 -10.68 -3.24 7.40
CA ARG A 130 -10.71 -1.78 7.61
C ARG A 130 -9.59 -1.33 8.52
N LEU A 131 -8.98 -0.21 8.18
CA LEU A 131 -7.97 0.46 8.98
C LEU A 131 -8.65 1.48 9.90
N ALA A 132 -8.27 1.47 11.17
CA ALA A 132 -8.63 2.50 12.15
C ALA A 132 -7.68 3.70 12.12
N GLY A 133 -6.51 3.57 11.48
CA GLY A 133 -5.52 4.63 11.36
C GLY A 133 -4.13 4.10 11.02
N TYR A 134 -3.14 4.97 11.16
CA TYR A 134 -1.72 4.69 10.93
C TYR A 134 -0.83 5.55 11.82
N ARG A 135 0.45 5.21 11.91
CA ARG A 135 1.48 6.07 12.51
C ARG A 135 2.65 6.18 11.57
N VAL A 136 3.25 7.37 11.51
CA VAL A 136 4.43 7.63 10.69
C VAL A 136 5.61 7.87 11.62
N GLN A 137 6.71 7.18 11.36
CA GLN A 137 8.00 7.46 11.96
C GLN A 137 9.02 7.67 10.85
N ARG A 138 9.83 8.72 10.94
CA ARG A 138 10.91 9.01 10.00
C ARG A 138 12.25 8.94 10.72
N ASP A 139 13.21 8.31 10.06
CA ASP A 139 14.63 8.44 10.38
C ASP A 139 15.26 9.47 9.43
N ASP A 140 15.53 10.67 9.94
CA ASP A 140 16.07 11.79 9.17
C ASP A 140 17.51 11.55 8.68
N MET A 141 18.25 10.61 9.28
CA MET A 141 19.61 10.29 8.84
C MET A 141 19.61 9.37 7.62
N THR A 142 18.63 8.46 7.53
CA THR A 142 18.57 7.44 6.49
C THR A 142 17.49 7.70 5.44
N GLY A 143 16.58 8.65 5.70
CA GLY A 143 15.41 8.91 4.85
C GLY A 143 14.40 7.76 4.86
N VAL A 144 14.45 6.88 5.87
CA VAL A 144 13.54 5.73 5.99
C VAL A 144 12.27 6.19 6.70
N VAL A 145 11.13 5.92 6.08
CA VAL A 145 9.80 6.14 6.67
C VAL A 145 9.16 4.80 7.00
N ASN A 146 8.82 4.62 8.28
CA ASN A 146 8.00 3.50 8.74
C ASN A 146 6.54 3.95 8.84
N VAL A 147 5.66 3.24 8.12
CA VAL A 147 4.22 3.42 8.21
C VAL A 147 3.64 2.21 8.96
N ASP A 148 3.20 2.46 10.19
CA ASP A 148 2.59 1.46 11.06
C ASP A 148 1.07 1.51 10.92
N LEU A 149 0.50 0.54 10.21
CA LEU A 149 -0.92 0.48 9.87
C LEU A 149 -1.73 -0.22 10.96
N ARG A 150 -2.88 0.34 11.34
CA ARG A 150 -3.74 -0.18 12.41
C ARG A 150 -5.06 -0.68 11.84
N ILE A 151 -5.26 -2.00 11.87
CA ILE A 151 -6.57 -2.60 11.60
C ILE A 151 -7.53 -2.22 12.73
N ALA A 152 -8.77 -1.90 12.39
CA ALA A 152 -9.80 -1.69 13.39
C ALA A 152 -9.98 -2.93 14.29
N PRO A 153 -10.20 -2.74 15.60
CA PRO A 153 -10.25 -3.85 16.55
C PRO A 153 -11.35 -4.87 16.20
N ASP A 154 -12.46 -4.37 15.64
CA ASP A 154 -13.68 -5.09 15.27
C ASP A 154 -13.73 -5.55 13.79
N ALA A 155 -12.65 -5.33 13.02
CA ALA A 155 -12.60 -5.75 11.62
C ALA A 155 -12.70 -7.29 11.52
N PRO A 156 -13.63 -7.83 10.71
CA PRO A 156 -13.74 -9.27 10.48
C PRO A 156 -12.47 -9.89 9.87
N ARG A 157 -11.79 -9.14 8.99
CA ARG A 157 -10.62 -9.59 8.25
C ARG A 157 -9.33 -9.05 8.85
N ARG A 158 -8.24 -9.81 8.68
CA ARG A 158 -6.88 -9.50 9.16
C ARG A 158 -5.90 -9.43 7.99
N TRP A 159 -4.67 -8.97 8.22
CA TRP A 159 -3.61 -8.88 7.19
C TRP A 159 -3.45 -10.17 6.39
N SER A 160 -3.45 -11.33 7.08
CA SER A 160 -3.30 -12.66 6.47
C SER A 160 -4.45 -13.07 5.56
N SER A 161 -5.57 -12.34 5.59
CA SER A 161 -6.74 -12.61 4.73
C SER A 161 -6.76 -11.77 3.46
N LEU A 162 -5.84 -10.80 3.31
CA LEU A 162 -5.78 -9.97 2.11
C LEU A 162 -5.32 -10.83 0.93
N SER A 163 -6.06 -10.76 -0.16
CA SER A 163 -5.65 -11.27 -1.46
C SER A 163 -4.42 -10.54 -1.98
N THR A 164 -3.71 -11.12 -2.94
CA THR A 164 -2.57 -10.47 -3.60
C THR A 164 -2.95 -9.11 -4.20
N CYS A 165 -4.13 -8.99 -4.82
CA CYS A 165 -4.61 -7.72 -5.34
C CYS A 165 -4.80 -6.68 -4.22
N GLU A 166 -5.40 -7.05 -3.08
CA GLU A 166 -5.59 -6.11 -1.97
C GLU A 166 -4.26 -5.68 -1.35
N GLN A 167 -3.31 -6.62 -1.20
CA GLN A 167 -1.97 -6.29 -0.71
C GLN A 167 -1.25 -5.33 -1.65
N PHE A 168 -1.31 -5.57 -2.97
CA PHE A 168 -0.77 -4.66 -3.98
C PHE A 168 -1.46 -3.29 -3.94
N SER A 169 -2.78 -3.28 -3.88
CA SER A 169 -3.61 -2.08 -3.85
C SER A 169 -3.34 -1.21 -2.63
N LEU A 170 -3.05 -1.80 -1.47
CA LEU A 170 -2.73 -1.06 -0.26
C LEU A 170 -1.25 -0.66 -0.22
N LEU A 171 -0.36 -1.65 -0.21
CA LEU A 171 1.05 -1.44 0.08
C LEU A 171 1.83 -0.95 -1.14
N GLY A 172 1.43 -1.37 -2.34
CA GLY A 172 1.98 -0.85 -3.59
C GLY A 172 1.63 0.63 -3.74
N SER A 173 0.36 0.99 -3.58
CA SER A 173 -0.09 2.40 -3.62
C SER A 173 0.62 3.27 -2.59
N LEU A 174 0.73 2.84 -1.34
CA LEU A 174 1.47 3.58 -0.31
C LEU A 174 2.95 3.75 -0.70
N ARG A 175 3.61 2.68 -1.12
CA ARG A 175 5.04 2.72 -1.46
C ARG A 175 5.30 3.66 -2.64
N SER A 176 4.56 3.52 -3.74
CA SER A 176 4.75 4.38 -4.91
C SER A 176 4.40 5.83 -4.60
N THR A 177 3.31 6.08 -3.88
CA THR A 177 2.97 7.46 -3.47
C THR A 177 4.08 8.08 -2.62
N LEU A 178 4.69 7.34 -1.70
CA LEU A 178 5.73 7.91 -0.83
C LEU A 178 7.10 8.04 -1.52
N LEU A 179 7.45 7.15 -2.44
CA LEU A 179 8.76 7.15 -3.09
C LEU A 179 8.83 7.96 -4.38
N GLU A 180 7.71 8.10 -5.12
CA GLU A 180 7.69 8.78 -6.42
C GLU A 180 7.40 10.28 -6.31
N ASN A 181 7.21 10.81 -5.09
CA ASN A 181 7.11 12.25 -4.81
C ASN A 181 8.41 12.75 -4.20
N PRO A 182 9.33 13.35 -4.99
CA PRO A 182 10.64 13.78 -4.50
C PRO A 182 10.55 14.87 -3.43
N GLU A 183 9.47 15.65 -3.41
CA GLU A 183 9.22 16.69 -2.41
C GLU A 183 9.01 16.13 -1.01
N LEU A 184 8.71 14.83 -0.89
CA LEU A 184 8.61 14.15 0.39
C LEU A 184 9.98 13.75 0.95
N ASP A 185 11.04 13.72 0.14
CA ASP A 185 12.40 13.33 0.55
C ASP A 185 12.42 11.99 1.31
N ILE A 186 11.87 10.92 0.70
CA ILE A 186 11.80 9.57 1.27
C ILE A 186 12.67 8.63 0.45
N ALA A 187 13.68 8.04 1.08
CA ALA A 187 14.58 7.09 0.43
C ALA A 187 14.03 5.66 0.43
N ARG A 188 13.28 5.28 1.47
CA ARG A 188 12.75 3.93 1.64
C ARG A 188 11.52 3.91 2.53
N VAL A 189 10.59 3.02 2.24
CA VAL A 189 9.37 2.82 3.03
C VAL A 189 9.34 1.42 3.62
N GLU A 190 9.07 1.33 4.91
CA GLU A 190 8.80 0.10 5.64
C GLU A 190 7.36 0.09 6.18
N PHE A 191 6.74 -1.08 6.19
CA PHE A 191 5.37 -1.24 6.68
C PHE A 191 5.34 -2.14 7.90
N THR A 192 4.68 -1.67 8.95
CA THR A 192 4.48 -2.43 10.18
C THR A 192 2.99 -2.43 10.57
N SER A 193 2.63 -3.31 11.49
CA SER A 193 1.35 -3.31 12.16
C SER A 193 1.58 -3.61 13.63
N GLN A 194 1.27 -2.65 14.49
CA GLN A 194 1.52 -2.74 15.93
C GLN A 194 3.01 -2.96 16.24
N GLY A 195 3.87 -2.28 15.48
CA GLY A 195 5.33 -2.36 15.60
C GLY A 195 5.94 -3.64 15.05
N GLN A 196 5.15 -4.55 14.48
CA GLN A 196 5.65 -5.78 13.85
C GLN A 196 5.72 -5.60 12.33
N PRO A 197 6.83 -5.99 11.66
CA PRO A 197 6.92 -5.95 10.21
C PRO A 197 5.80 -6.74 9.56
N LEU A 198 5.12 -6.15 8.57
CA LEU A 198 4.17 -6.89 7.75
C LEU A 198 4.93 -7.89 6.87
N ARG A 199 4.47 -9.15 6.89
CA ARG A 199 5.00 -10.25 6.08
C ARG A 199 3.82 -10.93 5.38
N PHE A 200 3.97 -11.14 4.07
CA PHE A 200 2.96 -11.77 3.22
C PHE A 200 3.59 -12.94 2.46
#